data_AF-A0A418W268-F1
#
_entry.id   AF-A0A418W268-F1
#
_cell.length_a   1.000
_cell.length_b   1.000
_cell.length_c   1.000
_cell.angle_alpha   90.00
_cell.angle_beta   90.00
_cell.angle_gamma   90.00
#
_symmetry.space_group_name_H-M   'P 1'
#
loop_
_entity.id
_entity.type
_entity.pdbx_description
1 polymer ?
#
loop_
_entity_poly.entity_id
_entity_poly.type
_entity_poly.pdbx_seq_one_letter_code
_entity_poly.pdbx_strand_id
1 'polypeptide(L)'
;MFDTKTARFLTILLTVLGAVFAGMGVGLYVRAARLAESGEEERQRAELACVERLRGLGQVARNDAGVRLIVPTIDDPRGRLSDASSLLGACPGWSMAYFCMGERCAADGGVAMVVDLARPR
;
A
#
# COMPACT_ATOMS: atom_id res chain seq x y z
N MET A 1 59.72 10.27 6.04
CA MET A 1 59.38 10.25 7.48
C MET A 1 58.32 11.32 7.67
N PHE A 2 57.07 10.94 7.95
CA PHE A 2 55.98 11.92 8.12
C PHE A 2 56.22 12.72 9.41
N ASP A 3 56.11 14.04 9.32
CA ASP A 3 56.27 14.93 10.47
C ASP A 3 55.20 14.59 11.52
N THR A 4 55.64 14.38 12.77
CA THR A 4 54.81 13.87 13.86
C THR A 4 53.65 14.83 14.19
N LYS A 5 53.79 16.12 13.88
CA LYS A 5 52.69 17.10 14.01
C LYS A 5 51.61 16.89 12.96
N THR A 6 51.99 16.61 11.72
CA THR A 6 51.06 16.38 10.61
C THR A 6 50.27 15.09 10.81
N ALA A 7 50.91 14.04 11.34
CA ALA A 7 50.25 12.78 11.67
C ALA A 7 49.16 12.93 12.75
N ARG A 8 49.43 13.71 13.81
CA ARG A 8 48.47 13.99 14.90
C ARG A 8 47.28 14.83 14.43
N PHE A 9 47.53 15.84 13.60
CA PHE A 9 46.47 16.68 13.05
C PHE A 9 45.50 15.86 12.17
N LEU A 10 46.05 14.99 11.32
CA LEU A 10 45.27 14.16 10.40
C LEU A 10 44.42 13.12 11.14
N THR A 11 44.93 12.57 12.26
CA THR A 11 44.14 11.65 13.10
C THR A 11 42.99 12.35 13.80
N ILE A 12 43.21 13.54 14.35
CA ILE A 12 42.15 14.34 14.97
C ILE A 12 41.09 14.74 13.93
N LEU A 13 41.52 15.11 12.73
CA LEU A 13 40.58 15.47 11.65
C LEU A 13 39.71 14.27 11.25
N LEU A 14 40.30 13.08 11.09
CA LEU A 14 39.58 11.86 10.73
C LEU A 14 38.59 11.40 11.81
N THR A 15 38.93 11.52 13.09
CA THR A 15 38.01 11.16 14.17
C THR A 15 36.82 12.10 14.25
N VAL A 16 37.04 13.42 14.07
CA VAL A 16 35.96 14.41 14.01
C VAL A 16 35.06 14.14 12.80
N LEU A 17 35.64 13.90 11.63
CA LEU A 17 34.87 13.57 10.42
C LEU A 17 34.04 12.30 10.64
N GLY A 18 34.64 11.25 11.20
CA GLY A 18 33.97 9.99 11.50
C GLY A 18 32.79 10.16 12.46
N ALA A 19 32.94 10.99 13.50
CA ALA A 19 31.86 11.29 14.43
C ALA A 19 30.69 12.02 13.75
N VAL A 20 30.97 12.96 12.84
CA VAL A 20 29.94 13.67 12.08
C VAL A 20 29.19 12.73 11.14
N PHE A 21 29.90 11.87 10.41
CA PHE A 21 29.27 10.90 9.51
C PHE A 21 28.43 9.86 10.27
N ALA A 22 28.92 9.37 11.42
CA ALA A 22 28.15 8.46 12.26
C ALA A 22 26.86 9.11 12.80
N GLY A 23 26.95 10.37 13.26
CA GLY A 23 25.79 11.13 13.73
C GLY A 23 24.75 11.36 12.64
N MET A 24 25.17 11.74 11.44
CA MET A 24 24.27 11.87 10.28
C MET A 24 23.64 10.55 9.87
N GLY A 25 24.41 9.45 9.86
CA GLY A 25 23.91 8.12 9.52
C GLY A 25 22.80 7.65 10.46
N VAL A 26 23.00 7.79 11.77
CA VAL A 26 21.97 7.44 12.77
C VAL A 26 20.74 8.33 12.64
N GLY A 27 20.92 9.64 12.43
CA GLY A 27 19.80 10.56 12.25
C GLY A 27 18.92 10.22 11.03
N LEU A 28 19.56 9.89 9.90
CA LEU A 28 18.87 9.46 8.68
C LEU A 28 18.18 8.11 8.87
N TYR A 29 18.83 7.17 9.56
CA TYR A 29 18.26 5.85 9.85
C TYR A 29 16.99 5.95 10.70
N VAL A 30 17.02 6.73 11.78
CA VAL A 30 15.85 6.92 12.66
C VAL A 30 14.71 7.60 11.92
N ARG A 31 14.99 8.58 11.05
CA ARG A 31 13.96 9.19 10.22
C ARG A 31 13.36 8.19 9.24
N ALA A 32 14.19 7.41 8.55
CA ALA A 32 13.72 6.37 7.63
C ALA A 32 12.85 5.32 8.34
N ALA A 33 13.25 4.90 9.54
CA ALA A 33 12.47 3.97 10.37
C ALA A 33 11.10 4.55 10.74
N ARG A 34 11.05 5.80 11.21
CA ARG A 34 9.78 6.47 11.55
C ARG A 34 8.87 6.69 10.33
N LEU A 35 9.46 7.00 9.17
CA LEU A 35 8.72 7.12 7.90
C LEU A 35 8.11 5.78 7.46
N ALA A 36 8.82 4.68 7.68
CA ALA A 36 8.31 3.34 7.41
C ALA A 36 7.13 2.99 8.33
N GLU A 37 7.26 3.25 9.64
CA GLU A 37 6.18 3.02 10.62
C GLU A 37 4.94 3.86 10.33
N SER A 38 5.10 5.16 10.05
CA SER A 38 3.95 6.03 9.71
C SER A 38 3.28 5.60 8.40
N GLY A 39 4.06 5.13 7.44
CA GLY A 39 3.54 4.62 6.17
C GLY A 39 2.74 3.33 6.33
N GLU A 40 3.11 2.46 7.26
CA GLU A 40 2.36 1.23 7.55
C GLU A 40 1.04 1.51 8.27
N GLU A 41 1.02 2.42 9.24
CA GLU A 41 -0.22 2.82 9.93
C GLU A 41 -1.20 3.51 8.98
N GLU A 42 -0.71 4.41 8.12
CA GLU A 42 -1.52 5.05 7.08
C GLU A 42 -2.03 4.03 6.06
N ARG A 43 -1.21 3.05 5.65
CA ARG A 43 -1.64 1.95 4.78
C ARG A 43 -2.73 1.10 5.44
N GLN A 44 -2.58 0.72 6.69
CA GLN A 44 -3.62 -0.05 7.39
C GLN A 44 -4.93 0.73 7.51
N ARG A 45 -4.87 2.02 7.83
CA ARG A 45 -6.08 2.88 7.87
C ARG A 45 -6.73 3.02 6.50
N ALA A 46 -5.93 3.22 5.46
CA ALA A 46 -6.41 3.27 4.07
C ALA A 46 -7.03 1.95 3.63
N GLU A 47 -6.43 0.81 4.00
CA GLU A 47 -6.98 -0.53 3.73
C GLU A 47 -8.32 -0.76 4.43
N LEU A 48 -8.44 -0.39 5.71
CA LEU A 48 -9.71 -0.51 6.44
C LEU A 48 -10.80 0.36 5.82
N ALA A 49 -10.47 1.60 5.47
CA ALA A 49 -11.39 2.51 4.78
C ALA A 49 -11.80 1.98 3.39
N CYS A 50 -10.86 1.36 2.66
CA CYS A 50 -11.13 0.68 1.39
C CYS A 50 -12.14 -0.47 1.58
N VAL A 51 -11.92 -1.35 2.56
CA VAL A 51 -12.82 -2.48 2.84
C VAL A 51 -14.20 -2.00 3.29
N GLU A 52 -14.30 -0.92 4.07
CA GLU A 52 -15.59 -0.31 4.41
C GLU A 52 -16.32 0.23 3.19
N ARG A 53 -15.63 0.93 2.28
CA ARG A 53 -16.25 1.41 1.02
C ARG A 53 -16.72 0.26 0.14
N LEU A 54 -15.95 -0.83 0.07
CA LEU A 54 -16.33 -2.04 -0.66
C LEU A 54 -17.62 -2.65 -0.08
N ARG A 55 -17.77 -2.68 1.26
CA ARG A 55 -18.97 -3.20 1.93
C ARG A 55 -20.21 -2.37 1.64
N GLY A 56 -20.06 -1.06 1.39
CA GLY A 56 -21.16 -0.19 0.99
C GLY A 56 -21.72 -0.50 -0.40
N LEU A 57 -20.97 -1.20 -1.24
CA LEU A 57 -21.34 -1.46 -2.64
C LEU A 57 -21.90 -2.86 -2.88
N GLY A 58 -21.57 -3.82 -2.01
CA GLY A 58 -22.02 -5.20 -2.14
C GLY A 58 -21.49 -6.11 -1.05
N GLN A 59 -21.61 -7.41 -1.28
CA GLN A 59 -21.11 -8.42 -0.35
C GLN A 59 -19.60 -8.55 -0.51
N VAL A 60 -18.87 -8.40 0.60
CA VAL A 60 -17.42 -8.46 0.63
C VAL A 60 -16.98 -9.70 1.39
N ALA A 61 -16.30 -10.61 0.70
CA ALA A 61 -15.63 -11.76 1.29
C ALA A 61 -14.12 -11.49 1.32
N ARG A 62 -13.54 -11.45 2.52
CA ARG A 62 -12.10 -11.32 2.71
C ARG A 62 -11.47 -12.70 2.83
N ASN A 63 -10.37 -12.94 2.12
CA ASN A 63 -9.55 -14.15 2.25
C ASN A 63 -8.07 -13.77 2.45
N ASP A 64 -7.21 -14.74 2.73
CA ASP A 64 -5.77 -14.49 2.96
C ASP A 64 -5.04 -14.01 1.69
N ALA A 65 -5.64 -14.21 0.51
CA ALA A 65 -5.10 -13.81 -0.77
C ALA A 65 -5.54 -12.39 -1.22
N GLY A 66 -6.55 -11.81 -0.57
CA GLY A 66 -7.19 -10.58 -1.02
C GLY A 66 -8.66 -10.42 -0.60
N VAL A 67 -9.41 -9.67 -1.39
CA VAL A 67 -10.83 -9.40 -1.16
C VAL A 67 -11.63 -9.64 -2.42
N ARG A 68 -12.74 -10.34 -2.25
CA ARG A 68 -13.76 -10.57 -3.26
C ARG A 68 -14.97 -9.71 -2.97
N LEU A 69 -15.32 -8.84 -3.91
CA LEU A 69 -16.56 -8.07 -3.92
C LEU A 69 -17.57 -8.74 -4.86
N ILE A 70 -18.79 -8.95 -4.39
CA ILE A 70 -19.91 -9.48 -5.16
C ILE A 70 -21.07 -8.48 -5.07
N VAL A 71 -21.49 -7.97 -6.23
CA VAL A 71 -22.66 -7.10 -6.39
C VAL A 71 -23.73 -7.90 -7.13
N PRO A 72 -24.73 -8.46 -6.42
CA PRO A 72 -25.65 -9.45 -6.99
C PRO A 72 -26.70 -8.86 -7.94
N THR A 73 -27.09 -7.59 -7.77
CA THR A 73 -28.11 -6.94 -8.59
C THR A 73 -27.59 -5.58 -9.06
N ILE A 74 -27.54 -5.40 -10.38
CA ILE A 74 -27.05 -4.18 -11.02
C ILE A 74 -28.20 -3.55 -11.81
N ASP A 75 -28.74 -2.47 -11.26
CA ASP A 75 -29.81 -1.68 -11.92
C ASP A 75 -29.25 -0.75 -13.01
N ASP A 76 -28.04 -0.20 -12.81
CA ASP A 76 -27.30 0.57 -13.82
C ASP A 76 -25.87 0.02 -14.01
N PRO A 77 -25.63 -0.78 -15.06
CA PRO A 77 -24.32 -1.38 -15.31
C PRO A 77 -23.23 -0.37 -15.64
N ARG A 78 -23.57 0.82 -16.17
CA ARG A 78 -22.56 1.84 -16.49
C ARG A 78 -22.09 2.56 -15.22
N GLY A 79 -23.03 2.96 -14.37
CA GLY A 79 -22.72 3.55 -13.06
C GLY A 79 -21.89 2.60 -12.19
N ARG A 80 -22.28 1.32 -12.11
CA ARG A 80 -21.55 0.34 -11.28
C ARG A 80 -20.13 0.04 -11.76
N LEU A 81 -19.88 0.11 -13.07
CA LEU A 81 -18.55 -0.08 -13.63
C LEU A 81 -17.64 1.14 -13.35
N SER A 82 -18.22 2.35 -13.34
CA SER A 82 -17.54 3.56 -12.87
C SER A 82 -17.22 3.47 -11.37
N ASP A 83 -18.16 3.01 -10.55
CA ASP A 83 -17.94 2.80 -9.11
C ASP A 83 -16.84 1.77 -8.87
N ALA A 84 -16.84 0.65 -9.59
CA ALA A 84 -15.78 -0.38 -9.52
C ALA A 84 -14.40 0.14 -9.96
N SER A 85 -14.37 1.04 -10.94
CA SER A 85 -13.13 1.69 -11.36
C SER A 85 -12.63 2.67 -10.31
N SER A 86 -13.54 3.41 -9.66
CA SER A 86 -13.21 4.30 -8.55
C SER A 86 -12.72 3.53 -7.30
N LEU A 87 -13.19 2.29 -7.12
CA LEU A 87 -12.74 1.40 -6.05
C LEU A 87 -11.26 1.01 -6.18
N LEU A 88 -10.77 0.78 -7.41
CA LEU A 88 -9.34 0.57 -7.65
C LEU A 88 -8.50 1.78 -7.26
N GLY A 89 -9.02 2.99 -7.47
CA GLY A 89 -8.39 4.22 -6.98
C GLY A 89 -8.46 4.39 -5.46
N ALA A 90 -9.49 3.82 -4.81
CA ALA A 90 -9.70 3.93 -3.37
C ALA A 90 -8.89 2.92 -2.54
N CYS A 91 -8.36 1.86 -3.16
CA CYS A 91 -7.62 0.78 -2.50
C CYS A 91 -6.15 0.77 -2.96
N PRO A 92 -5.33 1.75 -2.52
CA PRO A 92 -3.94 1.87 -2.95
C PRO A 92 -3.12 0.64 -2.50
N GLY A 93 -2.32 0.12 -3.42
CA GLY A 93 -1.49 -1.06 -3.17
C GLY A 93 -2.21 -2.38 -3.37
N TRP A 94 -3.44 -2.39 -3.90
CA TRP A 94 -4.14 -3.62 -4.29
C TRP A 94 -4.29 -3.65 -5.82
N SER A 95 -4.25 -4.85 -6.39
CA SER A 95 -4.36 -5.07 -7.83
C SER A 95 -5.61 -5.88 -8.15
N MET A 96 -6.28 -5.56 -9.26
CA MET A 96 -7.40 -6.37 -9.74
C MET A 96 -6.87 -7.71 -10.26
N ALA A 97 -7.22 -8.80 -9.60
CA ALA A 97 -6.86 -10.15 -10.01
C ALA A 97 -7.92 -10.76 -10.94
N TYR A 98 -9.19 -10.44 -10.70
CA TYR A 98 -10.31 -10.94 -11.50
C TYR A 98 -11.44 -9.92 -11.56
N PHE A 99 -12.09 -9.82 -12.72
CA PHE A 99 -13.28 -9.01 -12.93
C PHE A 99 -14.27 -9.78 -13.81
N CYS A 100 -15.50 -9.90 -13.35
CA CYS A 100 -16.62 -10.49 -14.09
C CYS A 100 -17.80 -9.55 -13.97
N MET A 101 -18.39 -9.14 -15.08
CA MET A 101 -19.67 -8.45 -15.08
C MET A 101 -20.59 -9.02 -16.17
N GLY A 102 -21.85 -9.22 -15.83
CA GLY A 102 -22.85 -9.75 -16.76
C GLY A 102 -23.73 -10.81 -16.12
N GLU A 103 -24.62 -11.36 -16.94
CA GLU A 103 -25.58 -12.39 -16.50
C GLU A 103 -24.90 -13.68 -16.06
N ARG A 104 -23.76 -14.02 -16.68
CA ARG A 104 -22.98 -15.21 -16.32
C ARG A 104 -22.22 -15.09 -15.00
N CYS A 105 -22.16 -13.89 -14.43
CA CYS A 105 -21.52 -13.64 -13.14
C CYS A 105 -22.52 -13.75 -11.98
N ALA A 106 -23.82 -13.77 -12.26
CA ALA A 106 -24.87 -13.90 -11.25
C ALA A 106 -25.20 -15.38 -11.01
N ALA A 107 -25.40 -15.74 -9.73
CA ALA A 107 -25.92 -17.06 -9.38
C ALA A 107 -27.40 -17.22 -9.79
N ASP A 108 -28.15 -16.11 -9.85
CA ASP A 108 -29.61 -16.12 -9.91
C ASP A 108 -30.19 -15.56 -11.22
N GLY A 109 -29.40 -15.50 -12.30
CA GLY A 109 -29.87 -15.12 -13.65
C GLY A 109 -30.08 -13.62 -13.91
N GLY A 110 -29.72 -12.74 -12.96
CA GLY A 110 -29.63 -11.29 -13.16
C GLY A 110 -28.25 -10.83 -13.65
N VAL A 111 -28.04 -9.52 -13.83
CA VAL A 111 -26.69 -8.97 -14.09
C VAL A 111 -25.98 -8.75 -12.76
N ALA A 112 -24.85 -9.42 -12.55
CA ALA A 112 -24.00 -9.24 -11.37
C ALA A 112 -22.60 -8.78 -11.75
N MET A 113 -21.87 -8.27 -10.76
CA MET A 113 -20.46 -7.94 -10.86
C MET A 113 -19.68 -8.60 -9.75
N VAL A 114 -18.56 -9.23 -10.11
CA VAL A 114 -17.62 -9.85 -9.19
C VAL A 114 -16.25 -9.25 -9.46
N VAL A 115 -15.60 -8.77 -8.39
CA VAL A 115 -14.26 -8.21 -8.46
C VAL A 115 -13.40 -8.87 -7.39
N ASP A 116 -12.30 -9.48 -7.80
CA ASP A 116 -11.27 -9.95 -6.87
C ASP A 116 -10.09 -9.00 -6.90
N LEU A 117 -9.77 -8.45 -5.74
CA LEU A 117 -8.59 -7.62 -5.49
C LEU A 117 -7.56 -8.45 -4.76
N ALA A 118 -6.37 -8.60 -5.34
CA ALA A 118 -5.23 -9.27 -4.72
C ALA A 118 -4.19 -8.26 -4.24
N ARG A 119 -3.54 -8.58 -3.12
CA ARG A 119 -2.39 -7.81 -2.65
C ARG A 119 -1.15 -8.21 -3.48
N PRO A 120 -0.43 -7.26 -4.11
CA PRO A 120 0.84 -7.55 -4.74
C PRO A 120 1.80 -8.08 -3.66
N ARG A 121 2.45 -9.20 -3.98
CA ARG A 121 3.47 -9.82 -3.12
C ARG A 121 4.76 -9.00 -3.13
#